data_AF-A0A9X6XDG5-F1
#
_entry.id   AF-A0A9X6XDG5-F1
#
_cell.length_a   1.000
_cell.length_b   1.000
_cell.length_c   1.000
_cell.angle_alpha   90.00
_cell.angle_beta   90.00
_cell.angle_gamma   90.00
#
_symmetry.space_group_name_H-M   'P 1'
#
loop_
_entity.id
_entity.type
_entity.pdbx_description
1 polymer ?
#
loop_
_entity_poly.entity_id
_entity_poly.type
_entity_poly.pdbx_seq_one_letter_code
_entity_poly.pdbx_strand_id
1 'polypeptide(L)'
;MFRFFKSKKKVSFSEQLCELQKIGIELNSNLNEELILAEYSEEEFENEPYLLLLIALGSELELNENYNNCSNEIWYLDTECIEDTGDYVRIAERIKDLSKNYLDLKNIKDYVDIENQEASISFTLDEEDYCWKLEVNDDWIDEKIIVKFNDLLEIKNSNNRVYILDLRG
;
A
#
# COMPACT_ATOMS: atom_id res chain seq x y z
N MET A 1 43.19 -11.51 -22.57
CA MET A 1 43.19 -10.64 -21.37
C MET A 1 41.80 -10.76 -20.76
N PHE A 2 41.65 -11.65 -19.77
CA PHE A 2 40.35 -11.97 -19.18
C PHE A 2 39.88 -10.80 -18.30
N ARG A 3 38.76 -10.16 -18.69
CA ARG A 3 38.08 -9.20 -17.82
C ARG A 3 37.43 -10.00 -16.69
N PHE A 4 37.95 -9.87 -15.48
CA PHE A 4 37.25 -10.26 -14.27
C PHE A 4 36.01 -9.37 -14.15
N PHE A 5 34.86 -9.87 -14.58
CA PHE A 5 33.60 -9.29 -14.15
C PHE A 5 33.50 -9.58 -12.65
N LYS A 6 33.63 -8.54 -11.81
CA LYS A 6 33.11 -8.63 -10.44
C LYS A 6 31.63 -8.96 -10.58
N SER A 7 31.23 -10.19 -10.23
CA SER A 7 29.82 -10.46 -10.02
C SER A 7 29.32 -9.44 -9.01
N LYS A 8 28.26 -8.69 -9.35
CA LYS A 8 27.57 -7.90 -8.33
C LYS A 8 27.27 -8.86 -7.18
N LYS A 9 27.59 -8.48 -5.94
CA LYS A 9 27.19 -9.26 -4.77
C LYS A 9 25.67 -9.36 -4.84
N LYS A 10 25.13 -10.57 -5.00
CA LYS A 10 23.70 -10.83 -4.84
C LYS A 10 23.35 -10.56 -3.37
N VAL A 11 22.31 -9.79 -3.13
CA VAL A 11 21.78 -9.56 -1.78
C VAL A 11 20.76 -10.67 -1.55
N SER A 12 21.02 -11.57 -0.63
CA SER A 12 20.10 -12.70 -0.38
C SER A 12 18.76 -12.21 0.15
N PHE A 13 17.70 -13.00 -0.02
CA PHE A 13 16.37 -12.69 0.53
C PHE A 13 16.44 -12.31 2.03
N SER A 14 17.11 -13.11 2.86
CA SER A 14 17.26 -12.82 4.29
C SER A 14 18.06 -11.56 4.59
N GLU A 15 19.09 -11.23 3.77
CA GLU A 15 19.81 -9.95 3.89
C GLU A 15 18.85 -8.79 3.59
N GLN A 16 18.05 -8.88 2.52
CA GLN A 16 17.08 -7.84 2.13
C GLN A 16 16.03 -7.62 3.24
N LEU A 17 15.41 -8.69 3.73
CA LEU A 17 14.40 -8.61 4.78
C LEU A 17 14.97 -8.02 6.08
N CYS A 18 16.17 -8.43 6.47
CA CYS A 18 16.84 -7.88 7.65
C CYS A 18 17.12 -6.37 7.52
N GLU A 19 17.51 -5.89 6.34
CA GLU A 19 17.73 -4.45 6.11
C GLU A 19 16.42 -3.66 6.12
N LEU A 20 15.33 -4.20 5.56
CA LEU A 20 14.00 -3.57 5.60
C LEU A 20 13.46 -3.48 7.04
N GLN A 21 13.62 -4.53 7.84
CA GLN A 21 13.24 -4.52 9.26
C GLN A 21 14.00 -3.44 10.05
N LYS A 22 15.29 -3.22 9.77
CA LYS A 22 16.08 -2.16 10.45
C LYS A 22 15.55 -0.76 10.20
N ILE A 23 14.86 -0.53 9.08
CA ILE A 23 14.22 0.76 8.76
C ILE A 23 12.72 0.77 9.10
N GLY A 24 12.22 -0.28 9.74
CA GLY A 24 10.86 -0.39 10.24
C GLY A 24 9.83 -0.87 9.22
N ILE A 25 10.24 -1.49 8.11
CA ILE A 25 9.33 -2.22 7.22
C ILE A 25 9.39 -3.69 7.61
N GLU A 26 8.31 -4.18 8.22
CA GLU A 26 8.27 -5.50 8.84
C GLU A 26 7.14 -6.35 8.27
N LEU A 27 7.36 -7.67 8.24
CA LEU A 27 6.30 -8.63 7.99
C LEU A 27 5.37 -8.66 9.21
N ASN A 28 4.06 -8.64 8.96
CA ASN A 28 3.06 -8.73 10.01
C ASN A 28 3.23 -10.01 10.85
N SER A 29 3.09 -9.88 12.16
CA SER A 29 3.45 -10.94 13.13
C SER A 29 2.65 -12.25 13.02
N ASN A 30 1.51 -12.24 12.32
CA ASN A 30 0.70 -13.40 12.01
C ASN A 30 1.16 -14.15 10.74
N LEU A 31 2.16 -13.63 10.04
CA LEU A 31 2.73 -14.17 8.81
C LEU A 31 4.18 -14.62 9.03
N ASN A 32 4.69 -15.46 8.13
CA ASN A 32 6.08 -15.91 8.15
C ASN A 32 6.69 -15.84 6.74
N GLU A 33 8.02 -15.92 6.68
CA GLU A 33 8.78 -15.86 5.42
C GLU A 33 8.41 -16.99 4.45
N GLU A 34 8.02 -18.16 4.95
CA GLU A 34 7.64 -19.32 4.13
C GLU A 34 6.40 -19.03 3.26
N LEU A 35 5.46 -18.21 3.75
CA LEU A 35 4.29 -17.80 2.98
C LEU A 35 4.67 -16.90 1.80
N ILE A 36 5.62 -15.99 1.98
CA ILE A 36 6.14 -15.16 0.88
C ILE A 36 6.92 -16.02 -0.12
N LEU A 37 7.74 -16.95 0.40
CA LEU A 37 8.54 -17.86 -0.42
C LEU A 37 7.70 -18.92 -1.16
N ALA A 38 6.42 -19.07 -0.81
CA ALA A 38 5.49 -19.92 -1.56
C ALA A 38 5.05 -19.27 -2.88
N GLU A 39 4.99 -17.93 -2.93
CA GLU A 39 4.62 -17.15 -4.12
C GLU A 39 5.83 -16.85 -5.01
N TYR A 40 6.99 -16.59 -4.40
CA TYR A 40 8.22 -16.21 -5.09
C TYR A 40 9.42 -17.00 -4.58
N SER A 41 10.30 -17.44 -5.47
CA SER A 41 11.55 -18.09 -5.08
C SER A 41 12.58 -17.10 -4.54
N GLU A 42 13.51 -17.59 -3.71
CA GLU A 42 14.66 -16.78 -3.26
C GLU A 42 15.45 -16.20 -4.45
N GLU A 43 15.58 -16.96 -5.54
CA GLU A 43 16.30 -16.51 -6.74
C GLU A 43 15.63 -15.29 -7.39
N GLU A 44 14.29 -15.22 -7.40
CA GLU A 44 13.55 -14.07 -7.92
C GLU A 44 13.83 -12.81 -7.10
N PHE A 45 13.80 -12.92 -5.76
CA PHE A 45 14.19 -11.83 -4.88
C PHE A 45 15.64 -11.40 -5.07
N GLU A 46 16.55 -12.33 -5.34
CA GLU A 46 17.97 -12.03 -5.57
C GLU A 46 18.24 -11.39 -6.94
N ASN A 47 17.38 -11.65 -7.92
CA ASN A 47 17.49 -11.09 -9.28
C ASN A 47 16.95 -9.65 -9.32
N GLU A 48 15.92 -9.34 -8.53
CA GLU A 48 15.33 -8.01 -8.39
C GLU A 48 15.30 -7.57 -6.91
N PRO A 49 16.48 -7.29 -6.32
CA PRO A 49 16.59 -7.05 -4.88
C PRO A 49 15.84 -5.80 -4.45
N TYR A 50 15.17 -5.91 -3.31
CA TYR A 50 14.30 -4.94 -2.67
C TYR A 50 13.00 -4.64 -3.41
N LEU A 51 12.99 -4.48 -4.73
CA LEU A 51 11.76 -4.14 -5.44
C LEU A 51 10.72 -5.26 -5.33
N LEU A 52 11.09 -6.49 -5.66
CA LEU A 52 10.16 -7.62 -5.52
C LEU A 52 9.75 -7.84 -4.05
N LEU A 53 10.69 -7.66 -3.12
CA LEU A 53 10.40 -7.80 -1.68
C LEU A 53 9.46 -6.70 -1.17
N LEU A 54 9.61 -5.46 -1.61
CA LEU A 54 8.72 -4.36 -1.26
C LEU A 54 7.32 -4.56 -1.86
N ILE A 55 7.22 -5.08 -3.08
CA ILE A 55 5.95 -5.50 -3.68
C ILE A 55 5.30 -6.60 -2.85
N ALA A 56 6.03 -7.67 -2.53
CA ALA A 56 5.54 -8.78 -1.72
C ALA A 56 5.09 -8.32 -0.31
N LEU A 57 5.86 -7.46 0.35
CA LEU A 57 5.51 -6.90 1.66
C LEU A 57 4.34 -5.90 1.59
N GLY A 58 4.19 -5.20 0.47
CA GLY A 58 3.07 -4.28 0.24
C GLY A 58 1.77 -4.96 -0.18
N SER A 59 1.83 -6.24 -0.55
CA SER A 59 0.69 -7.02 -1.04
C SER A 59 -0.13 -7.65 0.10
N GLU A 60 -1.22 -8.31 -0.27
CA GLU A 60 -2.05 -9.12 0.62
C GLU A 60 -1.85 -10.62 0.32
N LEU A 61 -1.96 -11.45 1.36
CA LEU A 61 -1.99 -12.91 1.23
C LEU A 61 -3.33 -13.45 1.70
N GLU A 62 -3.89 -14.38 0.93
CA GLU A 62 -5.10 -15.08 1.32
C GLU A 62 -4.77 -16.20 2.32
N LEU A 63 -5.32 -16.10 3.54
CA LEU A 63 -5.21 -17.10 4.58
C LEU A 63 -6.59 -17.40 5.16
N ASN A 64 -7.02 -18.67 5.08
CA ASN A 64 -8.33 -19.11 5.56
C ASN A 64 -9.47 -18.22 5.01
N GLU A 65 -9.50 -18.00 3.70
CA GLU A 65 -10.52 -17.18 3.01
C GLU A 65 -10.52 -15.69 3.42
N ASN A 66 -9.46 -15.21 4.08
CA ASN A 66 -9.30 -13.80 4.45
C ASN A 66 -8.00 -13.24 3.86
N TYR A 67 -8.07 -12.05 3.28
CA TYR A 67 -6.88 -11.33 2.82
C TYR A 67 -6.20 -10.63 4.01
N ASN A 68 -4.91 -10.88 4.15
CA ASN A 68 -4.08 -10.33 5.22
C ASN A 68 -2.97 -9.50 4.58
N ASN A 69 -2.87 -8.23 4.96
CA ASN A 69 -1.73 -7.39 4.56
C ASN A 69 -0.41 -8.02 5.00
N CYS A 70 0.58 -8.05 4.12
CA CYS A 70 1.91 -8.54 4.46
C CYS A 70 2.64 -7.61 5.44
N SER A 71 2.48 -6.30 5.31
CA SER A 71 3.06 -5.28 6.18
C SER A 71 2.02 -4.21 6.49
N ASN A 72 2.15 -3.49 7.60
CA ASN A 72 1.34 -2.31 7.91
C ASN A 72 2.08 -1.00 7.61
N GLU A 73 3.28 -1.08 7.04
CA GLU A 73 4.18 0.04 6.82
C GLU A 73 4.36 0.38 5.35
N ILE A 74 3.99 -0.55 4.46
CA ILE A 74 4.00 -0.38 3.01
C ILE A 74 2.72 -0.96 2.41
N TRP A 75 2.31 -0.38 1.30
CA TRP A 75 1.20 -0.88 0.50
C TRP A 75 1.57 -0.82 -0.97
N TYR A 76 1.39 -1.96 -1.65
CA TYR A 76 1.45 -2.06 -3.09
C TYR A 76 0.01 -2.02 -3.61
N LEU A 77 -0.29 -0.99 -4.38
CA LEU A 77 -1.62 -0.71 -4.90
C LEU A 77 -1.56 -0.70 -6.43
N ASP A 78 -2.37 -1.55 -7.05
CA ASP A 78 -2.73 -1.35 -8.46
C ASP A 78 -3.68 -0.16 -8.56
N THR A 79 -3.41 0.79 -9.45
CA THR A 79 -4.21 2.00 -9.61
C THR A 79 -5.48 1.77 -10.43
N GLU A 80 -5.54 0.71 -11.23
CA GLU A 80 -6.75 0.18 -11.88
C GLU A 80 -7.57 -0.63 -10.85
N CYS A 81 -8.21 0.04 -9.89
CA CYS A 81 -8.80 -0.62 -8.72
C CYS A 81 -10.15 -0.08 -8.24
N ILE A 82 -10.83 0.73 -9.05
CA ILE A 82 -12.15 1.30 -8.75
C ILE A 82 -13.18 0.64 -9.66
N GLU A 83 -13.92 -0.33 -9.16
CA GLU A 83 -14.96 -1.05 -9.90
C GLU A 83 -16.36 -0.70 -9.39
N ASP A 84 -16.54 -0.54 -8.07
CA ASP A 84 -17.85 -0.29 -7.45
C ASP A 84 -17.73 0.44 -6.10
N THR A 85 -18.88 0.75 -5.51
CA THR A 85 -19.03 1.25 -4.15
C THR A 85 -18.40 0.27 -3.16
N GLY A 86 -17.43 0.76 -2.39
CA GLY A 86 -16.63 0.00 -1.44
C GLY A 86 -15.13 0.18 -1.68
N ASP A 87 -14.72 0.50 -2.90
CA ASP A 87 -13.30 0.58 -3.25
C ASP A 87 -12.60 1.78 -2.62
N TYR A 88 -13.24 2.94 -2.60
CA TYR A 88 -12.69 4.11 -1.90
C TYR A 88 -12.75 3.93 -0.38
N VAL A 89 -13.70 3.16 0.14
CA VAL A 89 -13.70 2.75 1.57
C VAL A 89 -12.46 1.90 1.88
N ARG A 90 -12.16 0.89 1.04
CA ARG A 90 -10.97 0.04 1.19
C ARG A 90 -9.69 0.87 1.17
N ILE A 91 -9.56 1.81 0.24
CA ILE A 91 -8.42 2.73 0.15
C ILE A 91 -8.30 3.58 1.42
N ALA A 92 -9.40 4.15 1.92
CA ALA A 92 -9.39 5.00 3.09
C ALA A 92 -9.04 4.25 4.38
N GLU A 93 -9.58 3.03 4.59
CA GLU A 93 -9.19 2.18 5.72
C GLU A 93 -7.70 1.82 5.63
N ARG A 94 -7.20 1.51 4.42
CA ARG A 94 -5.77 1.19 4.25
C ARG A 94 -4.87 2.39 4.54
N ILE A 95 -5.25 3.60 4.13
CA ILE A 95 -4.51 4.83 4.46
C ILE A 95 -4.53 5.09 5.98
N LYS A 96 -5.66 4.83 6.65
CA LYS A 96 -5.76 4.92 8.10
C LYS A 96 -4.79 3.95 8.79
N ASP A 97 -4.69 2.72 8.34
CA ASP A 97 -3.73 1.73 8.85
C ASP A 97 -2.28 2.20 8.65
N LEU A 98 -1.92 2.60 7.42
CA LEU A 98 -0.59 3.12 7.07
C LEU A 98 -0.23 4.36 7.89
N SER A 99 -1.23 5.19 8.22
CA SER A 99 -1.04 6.37 9.07
C SER A 99 -0.83 6.02 10.55
N LYS A 100 -0.85 4.74 10.93
CA LYS A 100 -0.83 4.24 12.31
C LYS A 100 -1.97 4.82 13.14
N ASN A 101 -3.17 4.87 12.56
CA ASN A 101 -4.40 5.42 13.15
C ASN A 101 -4.34 6.90 13.55
N TYR A 102 -3.40 7.69 13.00
CA TYR A 102 -3.41 9.14 13.19
C TYR A 102 -4.66 9.78 12.54
N LEU A 103 -5.14 9.16 11.45
CA LEU A 103 -6.45 9.41 10.87
C LEU A 103 -7.44 8.38 11.41
N ASP A 104 -8.05 8.65 12.57
CA ASP A 104 -9.13 7.81 13.13
C ASP A 104 -10.45 8.05 12.36
N LEU A 105 -10.45 7.65 11.09
CA LEU A 105 -11.58 7.76 10.17
C LEU A 105 -12.73 6.86 10.66
N LYS A 106 -13.92 7.44 10.75
CA LYS A 106 -15.16 6.79 11.18
C LYS A 106 -16.24 6.96 10.12
N ASN A 107 -17.25 6.07 10.15
CA ASN A 107 -18.41 6.15 9.28
C ASN A 107 -18.06 6.29 7.78
N ILE A 108 -16.97 5.65 7.34
CA ILE A 108 -16.48 5.76 5.98
C ILE A 108 -17.51 5.14 5.04
N LYS A 109 -17.92 5.89 4.03
CA LYS A 109 -18.83 5.46 2.97
C LYS A 109 -18.43 6.11 1.67
N ASP A 110 -18.49 5.38 0.59
CA ASP A 110 -18.35 5.91 -0.75
C ASP A 110 -19.61 5.68 -1.58
N TYR A 111 -19.58 6.26 -2.77
CA TYR A 111 -20.51 6.00 -3.85
C TYR A 111 -19.68 6.06 -5.13
N VAL A 112 -19.81 5.04 -5.97
CA VAL A 112 -19.14 4.95 -7.27
C VAL A 112 -20.19 4.56 -8.31
N ASP A 113 -20.25 5.35 -9.37
CA ASP A 113 -21.07 5.13 -10.55
C ASP A 113 -20.26 5.54 -11.78
N ILE A 114 -19.56 4.55 -12.34
CA ILE A 114 -18.66 4.73 -13.48
C ILE A 114 -19.47 5.16 -14.73
N GLU A 115 -20.67 4.60 -14.91
CA GLU A 115 -21.53 4.91 -16.05
C GLU A 115 -21.97 6.38 -16.05
N ASN A 116 -22.31 6.93 -14.88
CA ASN A 116 -22.73 8.32 -14.73
C ASN A 116 -21.57 9.28 -14.39
N GLN A 117 -20.34 8.79 -14.30
CA GLN A 117 -19.15 9.57 -13.98
C GLN A 117 -19.24 10.28 -12.62
N GLU A 118 -19.78 9.58 -11.62
CA GLU A 118 -19.94 10.10 -10.27
C GLU A 118 -19.20 9.22 -9.27
N ALA A 119 -18.27 9.82 -8.53
CA ALA A 119 -17.64 9.18 -7.38
C ALA A 119 -17.52 10.16 -6.21
N SER A 120 -17.73 9.65 -5.00
CA SER A 120 -17.50 10.40 -3.77
C SER A 120 -17.16 9.51 -2.60
N ILE A 121 -16.45 10.06 -1.62
CA ILE A 121 -16.21 9.44 -0.32
C ILE A 121 -16.61 10.41 0.79
N SER A 122 -17.17 9.87 1.86
CA SER A 122 -17.53 10.59 3.07
C SER A 122 -17.07 9.83 4.32
N PHE A 123 -16.69 10.56 5.35
CA PHE A 123 -16.23 10.02 6.62
C PHE A 123 -16.27 11.10 7.71
N THR A 124 -16.18 10.67 8.97
CA THR A 124 -16.01 11.54 10.13
C THR A 124 -14.57 11.44 10.63
N LEU A 125 -13.92 12.57 10.88
CA LEU A 125 -12.60 12.67 11.51
C LEU A 125 -12.63 13.78 12.56
N ASP A 126 -12.23 13.47 13.80
CA ASP A 126 -12.20 14.44 14.91
C ASP A 126 -13.52 15.22 15.11
N GLU A 127 -14.66 14.53 15.00
CA GLU A 127 -16.03 15.08 15.09
C GLU A 127 -16.46 15.96 13.90
N GLU A 128 -15.62 16.13 12.88
CA GLU A 128 -15.95 16.82 11.64
C GLU A 128 -16.30 15.82 10.53
N ASP A 129 -17.35 16.15 9.77
CA ASP A 129 -17.79 15.35 8.62
C ASP A 129 -17.18 15.88 7.32
N TYR A 130 -16.58 14.97 6.56
CA TYR A 130 -15.96 15.22 5.27
C TYR A 130 -16.79 14.55 4.18
N CYS A 131 -16.91 15.23 3.04
CA CYS A 131 -17.45 14.65 1.82
C CYS A 131 -16.66 15.18 0.63
N TRP A 132 -15.91 14.29 -0.01
CA TRP A 132 -15.06 14.59 -1.14
C TRP A 132 -15.65 14.00 -2.41
N LYS A 133 -15.85 14.86 -3.41
CA LYS A 133 -16.04 14.40 -4.79
C LYS A 133 -14.70 13.95 -5.35
N LEU A 134 -14.77 12.90 -6.15
CA LEU A 134 -13.63 12.22 -6.76
C LEU A 134 -13.80 12.26 -8.29
N GLU A 135 -12.67 12.31 -8.98
CA GLU A 135 -12.64 12.20 -10.43
C GLU A 135 -12.84 10.73 -10.84
N VAL A 136 -13.75 10.47 -11.77
CA VAL A 136 -13.94 9.14 -12.35
C VAL A 136 -13.14 9.07 -13.64
N ASN A 137 -12.28 8.07 -13.76
CA ASN A 137 -11.52 7.78 -14.97
C ASN A 137 -11.51 6.26 -15.19
N ASP A 138 -12.57 5.75 -15.79
CA ASP A 138 -12.80 4.30 -15.93
C ASP A 138 -12.65 3.60 -14.56
N ASP A 139 -11.79 2.58 -14.46
CA ASP A 139 -11.47 1.83 -13.26
C ASP A 139 -10.28 2.40 -12.45
N TRP A 140 -9.80 3.59 -12.80
CA TRP A 140 -8.64 4.18 -12.14
C TRP A 140 -9.00 5.00 -10.90
N ILE A 141 -8.16 4.90 -9.88
CA ILE A 141 -8.21 5.74 -8.68
C ILE A 141 -7.99 7.23 -9.00
N ASP A 142 -8.77 8.12 -8.37
CA ASP A 142 -8.41 9.54 -8.28
C ASP A 142 -7.21 9.71 -7.31
N GLU A 143 -5.99 9.70 -7.83
CA GLU A 143 -4.74 9.83 -7.06
C GLU A 143 -4.71 11.04 -6.12
N LYS A 144 -5.50 12.10 -6.41
CA LYS A 144 -5.61 13.28 -5.54
C LYS A 144 -6.19 12.92 -4.17
N ILE A 145 -6.89 11.80 -4.03
CA ILE A 145 -7.40 11.32 -2.74
C ILE A 145 -6.26 11.14 -1.72
N ILE A 146 -5.10 10.65 -2.17
CA ILE A 146 -3.94 10.43 -1.28
C ILE A 146 -3.34 11.77 -0.83
N VAL A 147 -3.32 12.76 -1.72
CA VAL A 147 -2.92 14.13 -1.37
C VAL A 147 -3.86 14.70 -0.31
N LYS A 148 -5.18 14.56 -0.49
CA LYS A 148 -6.17 15.04 0.49
C LYS A 148 -5.99 14.41 1.87
N PHE A 149 -5.68 13.11 1.94
CA PHE A 149 -5.38 12.46 3.23
C PHE A 149 -4.06 12.94 3.86
N ASN A 150 -3.04 13.21 3.05
CA ASN A 150 -1.79 13.81 3.54
C ASN A 150 -2.00 15.22 4.09
N ASP A 151 -2.86 16.03 3.45
CA ASP A 151 -3.22 17.36 3.97
C ASP A 151 -3.85 17.25 5.37
N LEU A 152 -4.71 16.25 5.60
CA LEU A 152 -5.27 15.99 6.94
C LEU A 152 -4.19 15.59 7.95
N LEU A 153 -3.21 14.75 7.56
CA LEU A 153 -2.09 14.39 8.42
C LEU A 153 -1.21 15.59 8.81
N GLU A 154 -1.03 16.53 7.89
CA GLU A 154 -0.29 17.76 8.12
C GLU A 154 -1.04 18.69 9.10
N ILE A 155 -2.36 18.84 8.93
CA ILE A 155 -3.21 19.61 9.86
C ILE A 155 -3.13 19.06 11.28
N LYS A 156 -3.08 17.74 11.45
CA LYS A 156 -2.91 17.09 12.77
C LYS A 156 -1.51 17.26 13.38
N ASN A 157 -0.62 18.04 12.75
CA ASN A 157 0.79 18.22 13.13
C ASN A 157 1.51 16.89 13.37
N SER A 158 1.10 15.85 12.64
CA SER A 158 1.83 14.60 12.68
C SER A 158 3.15 14.77 11.92
N ASN A 159 4.24 14.22 12.44
CA ASN A 159 5.47 14.06 11.65
C ASN A 159 5.33 12.92 10.63
N ASN A 160 4.15 12.29 10.55
CA ASN A 160 3.86 11.17 9.66
C ASN A 160 3.37 11.72 8.32
N ARG A 161 3.86 11.12 7.24
CA ARG A 161 3.40 11.40 5.88
C ARG A 161 3.32 10.08 5.14
N VAL A 162 2.28 9.91 4.34
CA VAL A 162 2.15 8.78 3.42
C VAL A 162 2.82 9.20 2.11
N TYR A 163 3.85 8.48 1.69
CA TYR A 163 4.53 8.75 0.43
C TYR A 163 4.07 7.75 -0.62
N ILE A 164 3.76 8.25 -1.81
CA ILE A 164 3.51 7.43 -2.99
C ILE A 164 4.80 7.35 -3.79
N LEU A 165 5.19 6.14 -4.19
CA LEU A 165 6.21 5.91 -5.20
C LEU A 165 5.54 5.22 -6.39
N ASP A 166 5.42 5.95 -7.49
CA ASP A 166 4.99 5.38 -8.77
C ASP A 166 6.12 4.50 -9.34
N LEU A 167 5.82 3.21 -9.52
CA LEU A 167 6.74 2.22 -10.07
C LEU A 167 6.82 2.25 -11.60
N ARG A 168 5.98 3.06 -12.27
CA ARG A 168 5.86 3.20 -13.73
C ARG A 168 5.56 1.86 -14.41
N GLY A 169 4.30 1.45 -14.31
CA GLY A 169 3.71 0.38 -15.13
C GLY A 169 3.60 0.78 -16.59
#